data_AF-A0A959UD69-F1
#
_entry.id   AF-A0A959UD69-F1
#
_cell.length_a   1.000
_cell.length_b   1.000
_cell.length_c   1.000
_cell.angle_alpha   90.00
_cell.angle_beta   90.00
_cell.angle_gamma   90.00
#
_symmetry.space_group_name_H-M   'P 1'
#
loop_
_entity.id
_entity.type
_entity.pdbx_description
1 polymer ?
#
loop_
_entity_poly.entity_id
_entity_poly.type
_entity_poly.pdbx_seq_one_letter_code
_entity_poly.pdbx_strand_id
1 'polypeptide(L)' 'CMNDEAGQGKKLGSISQEMGREINTLGSKANHAEMQKIVVEMKDALEKIKEQVLNVL' A
#
# COMPACT_ATOMS: atom_id res chain seq x y z
N CYS A 1 24.57 13.50 14.51
CA CYS A 1 24.25 12.28 13.76
C CYS A 1 22.77 12.34 13.42
N MET A 2 22.42 12.41 12.14
CA MET A 2 21.03 12.53 11.72
C MET A 2 20.30 11.21 12.01
N ASN A 3 19.19 11.29 12.72
CA ASN A 3 18.29 10.15 12.93
C ASN A 3 17.60 9.83 11.59
N ASP A 4 18.26 9.03 10.74
CA ASP A 4 17.72 8.59 9.44
C ASP A 4 16.54 7.61 9.56
N GLU A 5 16.33 6.98 10.72
CA GLU A 5 15.24 6.02 10.95
C GLU A 5 13.85 6.68 10.90
N ALA A 6 13.70 7.86 11.52
CA ALA A 6 12.42 8.58 11.55
C ALA A 6 11.95 9.08 10.16
N GLY A 7 12.88 9.24 9.20
CA GLY A 7 12.56 9.66 7.83
C GLY A 7 12.04 8.53 6.94
N GLN A 8 12.49 7.29 7.19
CA GLN A 8 12.16 6.15 6.34
C GLN A 8 10.71 5.70 6.50
N GLY A 9 10.21 5.59 7.73
CA GLY A 9 8.80 5.22 7.98
C GLY A 9 7.81 6.18 7.32
N LYS A 10 8.09 7.50 7.36
CA LYS A 10 7.26 8.51 6.72
C LYS A 10 7.25 8.39 5.19
N LYS A 11 8.41 8.13 4.58
CA LYS A 11 8.54 7.91 3.13
C LYS A 11 7.79 6.65 2.70
N LEU A 12 7.93 5.56 3.45
CA LEU A 12 7.20 4.32 3.19
C LEU A 12 5.68 4.51 3.35
N GLY A 13 5.25 5.33 4.33
CA GLY A 13 3.85 5.72 4.49
C GLY A 13 3.28 6.42 3.26
N SER A 14 4.02 7.37 2.68
CA SER A 14 3.62 8.05 1.43
C SER A 14 3.52 7.09 0.24
N ILE A 15 4.45 6.13 0.11
CA ILE A 15 4.43 5.12 -0.97
C ILE A 15 3.23 4.19 -0.82
N SER A 16 2.99 3.65 0.39
CA SER A 16 1.85 2.78 0.68
C SER A 16 0.52 3.50 0.41
N GLN A 17 0.44 4.80 0.67
CA GLN A 17 -0.74 5.60 0.36
C GLN A 17 -0.97 5.69 -1.15
N GLU A 18 0.07 5.92 -1.95
CA GLU A 18 -0.05 6.03 -3.41
C GLU A 18 -0.42 4.68 -4.04
N MET A 19 0.19 3.59 -3.59
CA MET A 19 -0.22 2.22 -3.97
C MET A 19 -1.72 1.97 -3.73
N GLY A 20 -2.25 2.46 -2.61
CA GLY A 20 -3.69 2.37 -2.34
C GLY A 20 -4.56 3.11 -3.34
N ARG A 21 -4.11 4.26 -3.86
CA ARG A 21 -4.83 5.00 -4.91
C ARG A 21 -4.84 4.24 -6.23
N GLU A 22 -3.71 3.64 -6.60
CA GLU A 22 -3.59 2.84 -7.82
C GLU A 22 -4.47 1.58 -7.76
N ILE A 23 -4.40 0.83 -6.65
CA ILE A 23 -5.24 -0.37 -6.45
C ILE A 23 -6.73 -0.03 -6.52
N ASN A 24 -7.16 1.09 -5.95
CA ASN A 24 -8.56 1.54 -6.05
C ASN A 24 -8.94 1.97 -7.46
N THR A 25 -8.02 2.59 -8.21
CA THR A 25 -8.24 2.95 -9.62
C THR A 25 -8.38 1.71 -10.50
N LEU A 26 -7.56 0.68 -10.26
CA LEU A 26 -7.67 -0.62 -10.92
C LEU A 26 -9.01 -1.30 -10.57
N GLY A 27 -9.35 -1.34 -9.27
CA GLY A 27 -10.59 -1.96 -8.79
C GLY A 27 -11.87 -1.33 -9.32
N SER A 28 -11.90 0.00 -9.46
CA SER A 28 -13.06 0.73 -10.01
C SER A 28 -13.24 0.57 -11.53
N LYS A 29 -12.24 0.03 -12.23
CA LYS A 29 -12.26 -0.23 -13.68
C LYS A 29 -12.20 -1.72 -14.04
N ALA A 30 -12.08 -2.60 -13.05
CA ALA A 30 -11.96 -4.04 -13.26
C ALA A 30 -13.34 -4.68 -13.42
N ASN A 31 -13.82 -4.87 -14.65
CA ASN A 31 -15.10 -5.56 -14.89
C ASN A 31 -14.98 -7.09 -15.03
N HIS A 32 -13.76 -7.63 -14.94
CA HIS A 32 -13.48 -9.06 -15.04
C HIS A 32 -13.31 -9.69 -13.67
N ALA A 33 -13.97 -10.83 -13.44
CA ALA A 33 -13.96 -11.52 -12.14
C ALA A 33 -12.56 -11.91 -11.66
N GLU A 34 -11.68 -12.35 -12.57
CA GLU A 34 -10.28 -12.65 -12.25
C GLU A 34 -9.50 -11.40 -11.82
N MET A 35 -9.73 -10.27 -12.49
CA MET A 35 -9.10 -8.99 -12.15
C MET A 35 -9.59 -8.47 -10.79
N GLN A 36 -10.88 -8.64 -10.48
CA GLN A 36 -11.43 -8.32 -9.16
C GLN A 36 -10.78 -9.14 -8.06
N LYS A 37 -10.54 -10.44 -8.28
CA LYS A 37 -9.84 -11.29 -7.32
C LYS A 37 -8.42 -10.78 -7.06
N ILE A 38 -7.68 -10.44 -8.11
CA ILE A 38 -6.33 -9.86 -7.98
C ILE A 38 -6.37 -8.55 -7.18
N VAL A 39 -7.35 -7.67 -7.44
CA VAL A 39 -7.49 -6.40 -6.69
C VAL A 39 -7.72 -6.65 -5.20
N VAL A 40 -8.51 -7.66 -4.83
CA VAL A 40 -8.71 -8.04 -3.42
C VAL A 40 -7.38 -8.50 -2.80
N GLU A 41 -6.65 -9.40 -3.48
CA GLU A 41 -5.35 -9.88 -3.00
C GLU A 41 -4.33 -8.73 -2.85
N MET A 42 -4.32 -7.75 -3.76
CA MET A 42 -3.48 -6.56 -3.67
C MET A 42 -3.85 -5.68 -2.46
N LYS A 43 -5.15 -5.55 -2.15
CA LYS A 43 -5.60 -4.79 -0.96
C LYS A 43 -5.12 -5.45 0.33
N ASP A 44 -5.23 -6.78 0.42
CA ASP A 44 -4.76 -7.53 1.59
C ASP A 44 -3.24 -7.42 1.77
N ALA A 45 -2.48 -7.49 0.67
CA ALA A 45 -1.03 -7.29 0.69
C ALA A 45 -0.66 -5.86 1.12
N LEU A 46 -1.37 -4.85 0.62
CA LEU A 46 -1.15 -3.46 1.00
C LEU A 46 -1.41 -3.23 2.49
N GLU A 47 -2.43 -3.87 3.07
CA GLU A 47 -2.71 -3.73 4.51
C GLU A 47 -1.57 -4.27 5.36
N LYS A 48 -1.03 -5.44 5.01
CA LYS A 48 0.18 -5.99 5.66
C LYS A 48 1.38 -5.04 5.54
N ILE A 49 1.56 -4.41 4.38
CA ILE A 49 2.63 -3.41 4.18
C ILE A 49 2.42 -2.22 5.12
N LYS A 50 1.19 -1.68 5.23
CA LYS A 50 0.91 -0.57 6.15
C LYS A 50 1.20 -0.94 7.60
N GLU A 51 0.84 -2.14 8.04
CA GLU A 51 1.17 -2.62 9.40
C GLU A 51 2.68 -2.63 9.64
N GLN A 52 3.47 -3.15 8.68
CA GLN A 52 4.93 -3.14 8.79
C GLN A 52 5.51 -1.72 8.81
N VAL A 53 4.94 -0.82 7.99
CA VAL A 53 5.34 0.59 7.97
C VAL A 53 5.05 1.28 9.31
N LEU A 54 3.91 0.98 9.94
CA LEU A 54 3.59 1.49 11.28
C LEU A 54 4.53 0.96 12.36
N ASN A 55 5.06 -0.25 12.21
CA ASN A 55 6.00 -0.84 13.16
C ASN A 55 7.41 -0.21 13.11
N VAL A 56 7.76 0.48 12.02
CA VAL A 56 9.07 1.13 11.83
C VAL A 56 8.99 2.66 11.80
N LEU A 57 7.79 3.22 12.02
CA LEU A 57 7.49 4.64 12.16
C LEU A 57 7.69 5.08 13.61
#